data_AF-A0A3C1XZP4-F1
#
_entry.id   AF-A0A3C1XZP4-F1
#
_cell.length_a   1.000
_cell.length_b   1.000
_cell.length_c   1.000
_cell.angle_alpha   90.00
_cell.angle_beta   90.00
_cell.angle_gamma   90.00
#
_symmetry.space_group_name_H-M   'P 1'
#
loop_
_entity.id
_entity.type
_entity.pdbx_description
1 polymer ?
#
loop_
_entity_poly.entity_id
_entity_poly.type
_entity_poly.pdbx_seq_one_letter_code
_entity_poly.pdbx_strand_id
1 'polypeptide(L)' 'GPAPPRRSADRIVQGAPLAARINKRLSARLATGAALTEDEYRDYFSYAESRDHREGVRAFLAGEDPSFSGD' A
#
# COMPACT_ATOMS: atom_id res chain seq x y z
N GLY A 1 -7.39 16.94 -13.02
CA GLY A 1 -6.81 17.69 -11.89
C GLY A 1 -5.31 17.86 -12.10
N PRO A 2 -4.64 18.80 -11.42
CA PRO A 2 -3.20 19.00 -11.57
C PRO A 2 -2.42 17.75 -11.13
N ALA A 3 -1.29 17.49 -11.79
CA ALA A 3 -0.40 16.40 -11.42
C ALA A 3 0.17 16.63 -10.01
N PRO A 4 0.37 15.57 -9.20
CA PRO A 4 1.02 15.73 -7.90
C PRO A 4 2.44 16.31 -8.08
N PRO A 5 2.92 17.14 -7.15
CA PRO A 5 4.28 17.68 -7.23
C PRO A 5 5.29 16.53 -7.28
N ARG A 6 6.30 16.65 -8.15
CA ARG A 6 7.31 15.59 -8.44
C ARG A 6 7.82 14.88 -7.18
N ARG A 7 8.19 15.65 -6.15
CA ARG A 7 8.69 15.11 -4.86
C ARG A 7 7.71 14.15 -4.17
N SER A 8 6.41 14.34 -4.33
CA SER A 8 5.41 13.44 -3.75
C SER A 8 5.28 12.17 -4.59
N ALA A 9 5.28 12.29 -5.91
CA ALA A 9 5.29 11.13 -6.81
C ALA A 9 6.54 10.28 -6.58
N ASP A 10 7.71 10.91 -6.44
CA ASP A 10 8.99 10.23 -6.21
C ASP A 10 8.98 9.38 -4.94
N ARG A 11 8.32 9.84 -3.86
CA ARG A 11 8.19 9.03 -2.64
C ARG A 11 7.17 7.92 -2.76
N ILE A 12 6.05 8.18 -3.47
CA ILE A 12 5.00 7.19 -3.67
C ILE A 12 5.55 5.99 -4.45
N VAL A 13 6.38 6.22 -5.47
CA VAL A 13 6.94 5.14 -6.29
C VAL A 13 7.99 4.29 -5.56
N GLN A 14 8.52 4.74 -4.41
CA GLN A 14 9.42 3.92 -3.57
C GLN A 14 8.65 2.96 -2.64
N GLY A 15 7.33 3.10 -2.51
CA GLY A 15 6.51 2.25 -1.64
C GLY A 15 6.06 0.96 -2.32
N ALA A 16 5.63 -0.02 -1.52
CA ALA A 16 5.06 -1.27 -2.01
C ALA A 16 3.79 -1.02 -2.85
N PRO A 17 3.76 -1.39 -4.15
CA PRO A 17 2.63 -1.08 -5.04
C PRO A 17 1.29 -1.63 -4.55
N LEU A 18 1.27 -2.85 -4.02
CA LEU A 18 0.04 -3.49 -3.52
C LEU A 18 -0.55 -2.71 -2.34
N ALA A 19 0.29 -2.35 -1.35
CA ALA A 19 -0.14 -1.57 -0.19
C ALA A 19 -0.68 -0.19 -0.60
N ALA A 20 -0.03 0.49 -1.55
CA ALA A 20 -0.51 1.77 -2.07
C ALA A 20 -1.89 1.66 -2.74
N ARG A 21 -2.12 0.58 -3.53
CA ARG A 21 -3.41 0.31 -4.17
C ARG A 21 -4.51 0.01 -3.15
N ILE A 22 -4.23 -0.84 -2.16
CA ILE A 22 -5.16 -1.18 -1.08
C ILE A 22 -5.53 0.08 -0.29
N ASN A 23 -4.55 0.88 0.12
CA ASN A 23 -4.79 2.12 0.87
C ASN A 23 -5.65 3.11 0.07
N LYS A 24 -5.38 3.28 -1.23
CA LYS A 24 -6.19 4.15 -2.09
C LYS A 24 -7.64 3.67 -2.20
N ARG A 25 -7.85 2.36 -2.38
CA ARG A 25 -9.19 1.75 -2.44
C ARG A 25 -9.93 1.90 -1.11
N LEU A 26 -9.26 1.62 0.01
CA LEU A 26 -9.82 1.78 1.35
C LEU A 26 -10.21 3.23 1.64
N SER A 27 -9.34 4.20 1.36
CA SER A 27 -9.65 5.62 1.58
C SER A 27 -10.89 6.06 0.80
N ALA A 28 -11.01 5.64 -0.47
CA ALA A 28 -12.19 5.91 -1.28
C ALA A 28 -13.45 5.23 -0.70
N ARG A 29 -13.32 3.99 -0.20
CA ARG A 29 -14.42 3.23 0.38
C ARG A 29 -14.89 3.80 1.73
N LEU A 30 -13.98 4.29 2.57
CA LEU A 30 -14.31 4.94 3.85
C LEU A 30 -15.02 6.29 3.65
N ALA A 31 -14.69 7.01 2.58
CA ALA A 31 -15.31 8.29 2.27
C ALA A 31 -16.82 8.19 1.98
N THR A 32 -17.37 6.99 1.73
CA THR A 32 -18.81 6.80 1.54
C THR A 32 -19.59 6.83 2.86
N GLY A 33 -18.91 6.69 4.02
CA GLY A 33 -19.52 6.67 5.34
C GLY A 33 -20.28 5.39 5.71
N ALA A 34 -20.41 4.44 4.80
CA ALA A 34 -21.04 3.15 5.07
C ALA A 34 -20.07 2.19 5.77
N ALA A 35 -20.58 1.38 6.70
CA ALA A 35 -19.82 0.32 7.35
C ALA A 35 -19.20 -0.63 6.33
N LEU A 36 -18.03 -1.19 6.66
CA LEU A 36 -17.35 -2.19 5.85
C LEU A 36 -18.04 -3.55 6.01
N THR A 37 -18.07 -4.34 4.94
CA THR A 37 -18.35 -5.77 5.07
C THR A 37 -17.13 -6.51 5.64
N GLU A 38 -17.34 -7.73 6.14
CA GLU A 38 -16.25 -8.58 6.61
C GLU A 38 -15.25 -8.90 5.49
N ASP A 39 -15.73 -9.12 4.27
CA ASP A 39 -14.87 -9.38 3.11
C ASP A 39 -14.02 -8.17 2.75
N GLU A 40 -14.59 -6.96 2.79
CA GLU A 40 -13.83 -5.72 2.62
C GLU A 40 -12.76 -5.60 3.71
N TYR A 41 -13.12 -5.86 4.97
CA TYR A 41 -12.19 -5.82 6.09
C TYR A 41 -11.00 -6.77 5.88
N ARG A 42 -11.25 -8.04 5.52
CA ARG A 42 -10.19 -9.03 5.26
C ARG A 42 -9.30 -8.64 4.07
N ASP A 43 -9.90 -8.15 2.99
CA ASP A 43 -9.15 -7.71 1.79
C ASP A 43 -8.16 -6.57 2.13
N TYR A 44 -8.48 -5.68 3.07
CA TYR A 44 -7.55 -4.63 3.49
C TYR A 44 -6.29 -5.14 4.19
N PHE A 45 -6.33 -6.33 4.80
CA PHE A 45 -5.17 -6.96 5.43
C PHE A 45 -4.46 -7.96 4.53
N SER A 46 -4.92 -8.17 3.29
CA SER A 46 -4.33 -9.11 2.35
C SER A 46 -2.85 -8.82 2.02
N TYR A 47 -2.40 -7.58 2.18
CA TYR A 47 -0.99 -7.22 1.98
C TYR A 47 -0.04 -7.99 2.91
N ALA A 48 -0.50 -8.42 4.10
CA ALA A 48 0.35 -9.11 5.08
C ALA A 48 0.96 -10.42 4.52
N GLU A 49 0.26 -11.09 3.61
CA GLU A 49 0.70 -12.34 2.98
C GLU A 49 1.56 -12.11 1.73
N SER A 50 1.74 -10.86 1.29
CA SER A 50 2.43 -10.54 0.05
C SER A 50 3.95 -10.71 0.15
N ARG A 51 4.59 -10.90 -1.01
CA ARG A 51 6.07 -10.88 -1.13
C ARG A 51 6.62 -9.54 -0.68
N ASP A 52 5.99 -8.45 -1.12
CA ASP A 52 6.43 -7.09 -0.81
C ASP A 52 6.33 -6.77 0.69
N HIS A 53 5.38 -7.34 1.43
CA HIS A 53 5.35 -7.17 2.89
C HIS A 53 6.54 -7.86 3.56
N ARG A 54 6.83 -9.12 3.19
CA ARG A 54 8.01 -9.84 3.70
C ARG A 54 9.31 -9.11 3.35
N GLU A 55 9.41 -8.59 2.13
CA GLU A 55 10.54 -7.79 1.67
C GLU A 55 10.69 -6.49 2.48
N GLY A 56 9.60 -5.75 2.70
CA GLY A 56 9.62 -4.54 3.51
C GLY A 56 10.09 -4.80 4.94
N VAL A 57 9.62 -5.90 5.56
CA VAL A 57 10.07 -6.31 6.90
C VAL A 57 11.56 -6.67 6.89
N ARG A 58 12.00 -7.48 5.93
CA ARG A 58 13.41 -7.87 5.77
C ARG A 58 14.31 -6.65 5.60
N ALA A 59 14.00 -5.76 4.67
CA ALA A 59 14.79 -4.57 4.36
C ALA A 59 14.89 -3.64 5.58
N PHE A 60 13.77 -3.42 6.27
CA PHE A 60 13.72 -2.63 7.50
C PHE A 60 14.64 -3.20 8.59
N LEU A 61 14.60 -4.51 8.84
CA LEU A 61 15.44 -5.17 9.82
C LEU A 61 16.93 -5.17 9.45
N ALA A 62 17.24 -5.16 8.15
CA ALA A 62 18.60 -5.08 7.62
C ALA A 62 19.16 -3.65 7.52
N GLY A 63 18.30 -2.62 7.61
CA GLY A 63 18.69 -1.23 7.34
C GLY A 63 18.98 -0.96 5.86
N GLU A 64 18.32 -1.70 4.96
CA GLU A 64 18.48 -1.62 3.52
C GLU A 64 17.24 -1.03 2.84
N ASP A 65 17.38 -0.56 1.60
CA ASP A 65 16.24 -0.17 0.78
C ASP A 65 15.49 -1.42 0.26
N PRO A 66 14.15 -1.45 0.35
CA PRO A 66 13.37 -2.60 -0.13
C PRO A 66 13.29 -2.66 -1.66
N SER A 67 13.22 -3.88 -2.20
CA SER A 67 12.99 -4.16 -3.61
C SER A 67 11.59 -4.74 -3.86
N PHE A 68 10.61 -3.85 -4.01
CA PHE A 68 9.24 -4.24 -4.28
C PHE A 68 9.03 -4.66 -5.74
N SER A 69 8.38 -5.80 -5.97
CA SER A 69 8.00 -6.26 -7.32
C SER A 69 6.57 -5.89 -7.69
N GLY A 70 5.72 -5.63 -6.69
CA GLY A 70 4.29 -5.35 -6.89
C GLY A 70 3.41 -6.59 -7.07
N ASP A 71 3.95 -7.78 -6.74
CA ASP A 71 3.30 -9.09 -6.79
C ASP A 71 2.75 -9.54 -5.41
#